data_AF-A0AAW1S4D5-F1
#
_entry.id   AF-A0AAW1S4D5-F1
#
_cell.length_a   1.000
_cell.length_b   1.000
_cell.length_c   1.000
_cell.angle_alpha   90.00
_cell.angle_beta   90.00
_cell.angle_gamma   90.00
#
_symmetry.space_group_name_H-M   'P 1'
#
loop_
_entity.id
_entity.type
_entity.pdbx_description
1 polymer ?
#
loop_
_entity_poly.entity_id
_entity_poly.type
_entity_poly.pdbx_seq_one_letter_code
_entity_poly.pdbx_strand_id
1 'polypeptide(L)'
;MFERLREAIQLGGRTKWLPGPLAIKWQMHYNNEAVERRPKDFSAYHAFGMMLLFQGHYTQAMPYLKKAVKYCGKDNIFERTYCLTALMSGIIMGGCGPTFRKSELLAAHKDFQDLIPSLKRFNLLPRILHVDAQLLENVQNMLDQYASLPASAQLPSFNLPNKPAQGPAPKEVKRCSNCSVKSTTHLNCPCRTARYCSKECQKLHWKAGHRDSCTNRQRAKKK
;
A
#
# COMPACT_ATOMS: atom_id res chain seq x y z
N MET A 1 8.28 -0.12 -22.12
CA MET A 1 7.92 0.81 -21.02
C MET A 1 9.11 1.68 -20.64
N PHE A 2 10.31 1.11 -20.48
CA PHE A 2 11.55 1.85 -20.22
C PHE A 2 12.01 2.79 -21.35
N GLU A 3 11.85 2.40 -22.62
CA GLU A 3 12.21 3.27 -23.77
C GLU A 3 11.43 4.59 -23.81
N ARG A 4 10.10 4.54 -23.61
CA ARG A 4 9.24 5.74 -23.54
C ARG A 4 9.59 6.69 -22.39
N LEU A 5 10.27 6.18 -21.37
CA LEU A 5 10.70 6.95 -20.19
C LEU A 5 12.08 7.57 -20.40
N ARG A 6 12.99 6.85 -21.08
CA ARG A 6 14.28 7.40 -21.51
C ARG A 6 14.05 8.58 -22.49
N GLU A 7 13.06 8.45 -23.38
CA GLU A 7 12.56 9.58 -24.20
C GLU A 7 12.01 10.74 -23.34
N ALA A 8 11.20 10.46 -22.32
CA ALA A 8 10.63 11.51 -21.47
C ALA A 8 11.67 12.28 -20.64
N ILE A 9 12.78 11.63 -20.26
CA ILE A 9 13.90 12.24 -19.53
C ILE A 9 14.80 13.03 -20.49
N GLN A 10 15.06 12.51 -21.70
CA GLN A 10 15.85 13.21 -22.73
C GLN A 10 15.14 14.45 -23.30
N LEU A 11 13.81 14.50 -23.27
CA LEU A 11 13.02 15.63 -23.77
C LEU A 11 12.95 16.85 -22.83
N GLY A 12 13.84 16.95 -21.83
CA GLY A 12 14.14 18.20 -21.15
C GLY A 12 12.94 18.91 -20.53
N GLY A 13 12.55 18.47 -19.33
CA GLY A 13 11.89 19.37 -18.38
C GLY A 13 10.51 19.88 -18.79
N ARG A 14 9.52 18.99 -18.88
CA ARG A 14 8.11 19.26 -18.55
C ARG A 14 7.35 17.94 -18.62
N THR A 15 7.53 17.08 -17.63
CA THR A 15 6.59 15.98 -17.41
C THR A 15 5.26 16.62 -17.02
N LYS A 16 4.40 16.89 -18.01
CA LYS A 16 2.96 16.93 -17.77
C LYS A 16 2.65 15.64 -17.04
N TRP A 17 2.30 15.79 -15.76
CA TRP A 17 2.05 14.76 -14.76
C TRP A 17 1.67 13.42 -15.39
N LEU A 18 2.52 12.41 -15.21
CA LEU A 18 2.08 11.03 -15.42
C LEU A 18 0.75 10.86 -14.67
N PRO A 19 -0.31 10.33 -15.30
CA PRO A 19 -1.58 10.15 -14.60
C PRO A 19 -1.32 9.34 -13.32
N GLY A 20 -1.91 9.80 -12.21
CA GLY A 20 -1.52 9.40 -10.84
C GLY A 20 -1.12 7.93 -10.66
N PRO A 21 -1.89 6.95 -11.15
CA PRO A 21 -1.55 5.53 -10.98
C PRO A 21 -0.24 5.07 -11.65
N LEU A 22 0.14 5.65 -12.80
CA LEU A 22 1.40 5.31 -13.48
C LEU A 22 2.60 5.94 -12.79
N ALA A 23 2.46 7.16 -12.28
CA ALA A 23 3.49 7.83 -11.50
C ALA A 23 3.84 7.04 -10.23
N ILE A 24 2.81 6.56 -9.51
CA ILE A 24 3.01 5.79 -8.28
C ILE A 24 3.71 4.46 -8.58
N LYS A 25 3.28 3.70 -9.60
CA LYS A 25 3.93 2.43 -9.98
C LYS A 25 5.39 2.63 -10.36
N TRP A 26 5.68 3.69 -11.10
CA TRP A 26 7.05 4.04 -11.47
C TRP A 26 7.89 4.40 -10.23
N GLN A 27 7.37 5.25 -9.35
CA GLN A 27 8.07 5.66 -8.15
C GLN A 27 8.36 4.47 -7.23
N MET A 28 7.41 3.53 -7.11
CA MET A 28 7.65 2.28 -6.37
C MET A 28 8.77 1.46 -6.99
N HIS A 29 8.76 1.26 -8.31
CA HIS A 29 9.81 0.50 -8.98
C HIS A 29 11.19 1.16 -8.80
N TYR A 30 11.28 2.48 -9.00
CA TYR A 30 12.51 3.25 -8.78
C TYR A 30 13.02 3.13 -7.34
N ASN A 31 12.13 3.30 -6.35
CA ASN A 31 12.49 3.19 -4.94
C ASN A 31 12.93 1.75 -4.58
N ASN A 32 12.33 0.72 -5.19
CA ASN A 32 12.76 -0.66 -4.99
C ASN A 32 14.17 -0.90 -5.54
N GLU A 33 14.46 -0.46 -6.76
CA GLU A 33 15.82 -0.53 -7.32
C GLU A 33 16.81 0.28 -6.48
N ALA A 34 16.42 1.43 -5.96
CA ALA A 34 17.29 2.25 -5.10
C ALA A 34 17.67 1.51 -3.82
N VAL A 35 16.71 0.81 -3.18
CA VAL A 35 16.96 -0.03 -2.01
C VAL A 35 17.92 -1.19 -2.33
N GLU A 36 17.78 -1.81 -3.51
CA GLU A 36 18.66 -2.90 -3.95
C GLU A 36 20.08 -2.40 -4.23
N ARG A 37 20.22 -1.25 -4.89
CA ARG A 37 21.53 -0.67 -5.24
C ARG A 37 22.24 -0.08 -4.03
N ARG A 38 21.51 0.46 -3.06
CA ARG A 38 22.05 1.13 -1.87
C ARG A 38 21.38 0.59 -0.60
N PRO A 39 21.79 -0.58 -0.10
CA PRO A 39 21.08 -1.30 0.96
C PRO A 39 21.10 -0.61 2.33
N LYS A 40 21.86 0.48 2.50
CA LYS A 40 21.95 1.31 3.71
C LYS A 40 21.45 2.75 3.50
N ASP A 41 20.88 3.06 2.33
CA ASP A 41 20.32 4.39 2.07
C ASP A 41 18.95 4.52 2.73
N PHE A 42 18.88 5.23 3.85
CA PHE A 42 17.63 5.42 4.58
C PHE A 42 16.57 6.16 3.74
N SER A 43 16.97 7.04 2.82
CA SER A 43 16.05 7.84 2.01
C SER A 43 15.26 6.95 1.06
N ALA A 44 15.92 5.93 0.48
CA ALA A 44 15.27 4.95 -0.37
C ALA A 44 14.22 4.12 0.40
N TYR A 45 14.57 3.64 1.60
CA TYR A 45 13.64 2.93 2.49
C TYR A 45 12.46 3.80 2.93
N HIS A 46 12.74 5.04 3.33
CA HIS A 46 11.72 6.00 3.75
C HIS A 46 10.74 6.27 2.61
N ALA A 47 11.23 6.61 1.42
CA ALA A 47 10.41 6.91 0.26
C ALA A 47 9.54 5.71 -0.15
N PHE A 48 10.09 4.49 -0.13
CA PHE A 48 9.32 3.29 -0.44
C PHE A 48 8.25 3.01 0.62
N GLY A 49 8.60 3.12 1.91
CA GLY A 49 7.65 2.97 3.01
C GLY A 49 6.49 3.95 2.93
N MET A 50 6.77 5.24 2.66
CA MET A 50 5.75 6.27 2.49
C MET A 50 4.84 6.00 1.30
N MET A 51 5.37 5.54 0.16
CA MET A 51 4.52 5.18 -0.99
C MET A 51 3.54 4.06 -0.65
N LEU A 52 4.00 3.05 0.08
CA LEU A 52 3.14 1.97 0.57
C LEU A 52 2.09 2.48 1.56
N LEU A 53 2.44 3.41 2.46
CA LEU A 53 1.49 4.06 3.36
C LEU A 53 0.39 4.79 2.59
N PHE A 54 0.75 5.59 1.57
CA PHE A 54 -0.23 6.33 0.76
C PHE A 54 -1.15 5.42 -0.06
N GLN A 55 -0.72 4.18 -0.35
CA GLN A 55 -1.54 3.17 -1.01
C GLN A 55 -2.41 2.36 -0.02
N GLY A 56 -2.30 2.60 1.28
CA GLY A 56 -2.98 1.82 2.32
C GLY A 56 -2.35 0.44 2.57
N HIS A 57 -1.14 0.19 2.06
CA HIS A 57 -0.39 -1.04 2.27
C HIS A 57 0.44 -0.99 3.55
N TYR A 58 -0.21 -0.70 4.68
CA TYR A 58 0.45 -0.41 5.96
C TYR A 58 1.39 -1.53 6.41
N THR A 59 0.93 -2.80 6.41
CA THR A 59 1.76 -3.95 6.80
C THR A 59 3.02 -4.08 5.96
N GLN A 60 2.94 -3.80 4.65
CA GLN A 60 4.10 -3.85 3.76
C GLN A 60 5.05 -2.66 3.97
N ALA A 61 4.52 -1.49 4.34
CA ALA A 61 5.33 -0.29 4.57
C ALA A 61 6.28 -0.44 5.78
N MET A 62 5.83 -1.14 6.83
CA MET A 62 6.53 -1.18 8.11
C MET A 62 7.98 -1.68 8.08
N PRO A 63 8.32 -2.81 7.42
CA PRO A 63 9.71 -3.24 7.34
C PRO A 63 10.62 -2.20 6.67
N TYR A 64 10.12 -1.41 5.72
CA TYR A 64 10.90 -0.35 5.09
C TYR A 64 11.08 0.84 6.03
N LEU A 65 10.03 1.30 6.70
CA LEU A 65 10.15 2.42 7.65
C LEU A 65 11.03 2.07 8.86
N LYS A 66 10.96 0.83 9.37
CA LYS A 66 11.89 0.33 10.40
C LYS A 66 13.34 0.35 9.92
N LYS A 67 13.60 -0.05 8.67
CA LYS A 67 14.95 0.03 8.07
C LYS A 67 15.39 1.48 7.84
N ALA A 68 14.48 2.39 7.49
CA ALA A 68 14.78 3.81 7.37
C ALA A 68 15.27 4.38 8.70
N VAL A 69 14.55 4.11 9.80
CA VAL A 69 14.98 4.52 11.16
C VAL A 69 16.30 3.84 11.56
N LYS A 70 16.51 2.57 11.19
CA LYS A 70 17.76 1.87 11.48
C LYS A 70 18.97 2.53 10.81
N TYR A 71 18.81 3.04 9.59
CA TYR A 71 19.91 3.57 8.78
C TYR A 71 20.01 5.09 8.78
N CYS A 72 19.02 5.84 9.28
CA CYS A 72 19.13 7.29 9.40
C CYS A 72 20.23 7.66 10.41
N GLY A 73 20.98 8.72 10.12
CA GLY A 73 22.06 9.17 10.99
C GLY A 73 21.53 9.56 12.37
N LYS A 74 22.11 9.01 13.45
CA LYS A 74 21.72 9.37 14.82
C LYS A 74 21.99 10.85 15.13
N ASP A 75 23.01 11.41 14.49
CA ASP A 75 23.47 12.78 14.69
C ASP A 75 22.70 13.79 13.83
N ASN A 76 22.01 13.33 12.78
CA ASN A 76 21.17 14.18 11.95
C ASN A 76 19.73 14.16 12.48
N ILE A 77 19.42 15.15 13.33
CA ILE A 77 18.10 15.30 13.93
C ILE A 77 16.98 15.34 12.88
N PHE A 78 17.20 16.00 11.73
CA PHE A 78 16.16 16.17 10.71
C PHE A 78 15.79 14.84 10.06
N GLU A 79 16.80 14.07 9.63
CA GLU A 79 16.59 12.75 9.02
C GLU A 79 15.89 11.80 9.98
N ARG A 80 16.35 11.80 11.23
CA ARG A 80 15.81 10.91 12.27
C ARG A 80 14.37 11.26 12.61
N THR A 81 14.06 12.55 12.78
CA THR A 81 12.67 12.99 12.99
C THR A 81 11.79 12.60 11.81
N TYR A 82 12.24 12.84 10.58
CA TYR A 82 11.47 12.51 9.38
C TYR A 82 11.15 11.00 9.31
N CYS A 83 12.13 10.14 9.59
CA CYS A 83 11.93 8.69 9.59
C CYS A 83 10.99 8.22 10.72
N LEU A 84 11.12 8.79 11.92
CA LEU A 84 10.28 8.43 13.06
C LEU A 84 8.85 8.90 12.88
N THR A 85 8.61 10.13 12.39
CA THR A 85 7.26 10.61 12.07
C THR A 85 6.57 9.69 11.07
N ALA A 86 7.26 9.28 10.00
CA ALA A 86 6.71 8.33 9.03
C ALA A 86 6.37 6.97 9.65
N LEU A 87 7.25 6.43 10.51
CA LEU A 87 7.00 5.19 11.24
C LEU A 87 5.76 5.32 12.15
N MET A 88 5.67 6.41 12.91
CA MET A 88 4.54 6.69 13.81
C MET A 88 3.22 6.86 13.03
N SER A 89 3.21 7.62 11.94
CA SER A 89 2.03 7.73 11.06
C SER A 89 1.60 6.35 10.54
N GLY A 90 2.58 5.51 10.16
CA GLY A 90 2.30 4.17 9.69
C GLY A 90 1.69 3.24 10.73
N ILE A 91 2.14 3.35 11.99
CA ILE A 91 1.52 2.67 13.14
C ILE A 91 0.06 3.11 13.27
N ILE A 92 -0.18 4.43 13.34
CA ILE A 92 -1.49 5.01 13.65
C ILE A 92 -2.52 4.78 12.55
N MET A 93 -2.12 4.86 11.28
CA MET A 93 -3.02 4.69 10.12
C MET A 93 -3.50 3.25 9.88
N GLY A 94 -3.21 2.30 10.78
CA GLY A 94 -3.62 0.90 10.61
C GLY A 94 -2.46 -0.04 10.25
N GLY A 95 -1.22 0.39 10.51
CA GLY A 95 -0.11 -0.55 10.71
C GLY A 95 -0.36 -1.48 11.89
N CYS A 96 -1.21 -1.09 12.83
CA CYS A 96 -1.78 -1.93 13.90
C CYS A 96 -2.74 -3.02 13.39
N GLY A 97 -2.45 -3.66 12.26
CA GLY A 97 -2.86 -5.05 12.06
C GLY A 97 -2.25 -5.95 13.14
N PRO A 98 -2.45 -7.27 13.10
CA PRO A 98 -2.01 -8.22 14.15
C PRO A 98 -0.48 -8.32 14.35
N THR A 99 0.32 -7.39 13.81
CA THR A 99 1.76 -7.50 13.60
C THR A 99 2.63 -6.69 14.55
N PHE A 100 2.09 -5.73 15.31
CA PHE A 100 2.92 -4.96 16.25
C PHE A 100 2.96 -5.61 17.63
N ARG A 101 4.17 -5.88 18.12
CA ARG A 101 4.36 -6.21 19.53
C ARG A 101 4.31 -4.91 20.33
N LYS A 102 3.67 -4.94 21.51
CA LYS A 102 3.64 -3.82 22.47
C LYS A 102 5.02 -3.21 22.71
N SER A 103 6.07 -4.04 22.77
CA SER A 103 7.46 -3.61 22.94
C SER A 103 7.98 -2.73 21.79
N GLU A 104 7.57 -2.99 20.55
CA GLU A 104 8.02 -2.20 19.39
C GLU A 104 7.36 -0.82 19.38
N LEU A 105 6.09 -0.75 19.77
CA LEU A 105 5.38 0.52 19.90
C LEU A 105 5.97 1.37 21.02
N LEU A 106 6.24 0.76 22.18
CA LEU A 106 6.89 1.44 23.30
C LEU A 106 8.28 1.95 22.93
N ALA A 107 9.06 1.18 22.17
CA ALA A 107 10.36 1.61 21.68
C ALA A 107 10.25 2.81 20.73
N ALA A 108 9.33 2.76 19.75
CA ALA A 108 9.12 3.85 18.82
C ALA A 108 8.61 5.13 19.51
N HIS A 109 7.69 5.00 20.47
CA HIS A 109 7.22 6.12 21.28
C HIS A 109 8.35 6.74 22.10
N LYS A 110 9.16 5.91 22.78
CA LYS A 110 10.31 6.38 23.56
C LYS A 110 11.32 7.12 22.67
N ASP A 111 11.69 6.52 21.53
CA ASP A 111 12.60 7.16 20.57
C ASP A 111 12.09 8.52 20.10
N PHE A 112 10.78 8.67 19.93
CA PHE A 112 10.16 9.94 19.56
C PHE A 112 10.18 10.95 20.72
N GLN A 113 9.83 10.52 21.93
CA GLN A 113 9.89 11.35 23.14
C GLN A 113 11.30 11.92 23.38
N ASP A 114 12.33 11.10 23.19
CA ASP A 114 13.74 11.50 23.33
C ASP A 114 14.15 12.59 22.32
N LEU A 115 13.45 12.72 21.19
CA LEU A 115 13.69 13.78 20.20
C LEU A 115 12.98 15.10 20.51
N ILE A 116 11.92 15.09 21.33
CA ILE A 116 11.12 16.30 21.62
C ILE A 116 11.97 17.46 22.14
N PRO A 117 12.92 17.28 23.09
CA PRO A 117 13.74 18.39 23.58
C PRO A 117 14.56 19.03 22.45
N SER A 118 15.14 18.22 21.57
CA SER A 118 15.95 18.68 20.45
C SER A 118 15.07 19.40 19.40
N LEU A 119 13.88 18.87 19.11
CA LEU A 119 12.92 19.53 18.21
C LEU A 119 12.43 20.88 18.72
N LYS A 120 12.22 21.00 20.04
CA LYS A 120 11.91 22.28 20.71
C LYS A 120 13.07 23.25 20.56
N ARG A 121 14.31 22.80 20.82
CA ARG A 121 15.53 23.63 20.73
C ARG A 121 15.70 24.27 19.35
N PHE A 122 15.38 23.55 18.27
CA PHE A 122 15.52 24.05 16.91
C PHE A 122 14.24 24.72 16.36
N ASN A 123 13.20 24.92 17.18
CA ASN A 123 11.89 25.42 16.76
C ASN A 123 11.31 24.65 15.55
N LEU A 124 11.61 23.36 15.47
CA LEU A 124 11.13 22.48 14.41
C LEU A 124 9.79 21.86 14.78
N LEU A 125 9.47 21.86 16.07
CA LEU A 125 8.22 21.32 16.60
C LEU A 125 6.99 21.88 15.85
N PRO A 126 6.81 23.20 15.64
CA PRO A 126 5.62 23.70 14.95
C PRO A 126 5.58 23.39 13.45
N ARG A 127 6.76 23.20 12.81
CA ARG A 127 6.89 22.96 11.36
C ARG A 127 6.72 21.49 10.99
N ILE A 128 7.16 20.61 11.88
CA ILE A 128 7.03 19.17 11.72
C ILE A 128 5.70 18.70 12.32
N LEU A 129 5.22 19.32 13.39
CA LEU A 129 4.04 18.90 14.15
C LEU A 129 2.76 19.71 13.92
N HIS A 130 2.61 20.48 12.84
CA HIS A 130 1.26 21.00 12.50
C HIS A 130 0.22 19.87 12.31
N VAL A 131 0.69 18.62 12.21
CA VAL A 131 -0.11 17.38 12.16
C VAL A 131 -0.13 16.62 13.51
N ASP A 132 0.73 16.93 14.50
CA ASP A 132 1.16 15.91 15.48
C ASP A 132 0.96 16.15 16.98
N ALA A 133 0.44 17.29 17.45
CA ALA A 133 -0.02 17.34 18.86
C ALA A 133 -1.10 16.27 19.10
N GLN A 134 -2.03 16.17 18.14
CA GLN A 134 -3.03 15.11 18.10
C GLN A 134 -2.40 13.73 17.89
N LEU A 135 -1.30 13.61 17.12
CA LEU A 135 -0.63 12.33 16.89
C LEU A 135 0.00 11.80 18.17
N LEU A 136 0.73 12.65 18.91
CA LEU A 136 1.30 12.33 20.21
C LEU A 136 0.22 11.93 21.21
N GLU A 137 -0.86 12.70 21.29
CA GLU A 137 -2.01 12.38 22.14
C GLU A 137 -2.66 11.05 21.72
N ASN A 138 -2.85 10.81 20.42
CA ASN A 138 -3.39 9.56 19.91
C ASN A 138 -2.50 8.37 20.25
N VAL A 139 -1.17 8.53 20.16
CA VAL A 139 -0.20 7.50 20.54
C VAL A 139 -0.25 7.23 22.04
N GLN A 140 -0.30 8.27 22.86
CA GLN A 140 -0.39 8.13 24.30
C GLN A 140 -1.69 7.42 24.70
N ASN A 141 -2.82 7.86 24.14
CA ASN A 141 -4.11 7.18 24.30
C ASN A 141 -4.05 5.72 23.86
N MET A 142 -3.32 5.42 22.78
CA MET A 142 -3.07 4.04 22.32
C MET A 142 -2.31 3.25 23.38
N LEU A 143 -1.21 3.80 23.90
CA LEU A 143 -0.38 3.17 24.91
C LEU A 143 -1.15 2.89 26.20
N ASP A 144 -1.99 3.82 26.62
CA ASP A 144 -2.83 3.67 27.82
C ASP A 144 -3.88 2.57 27.61
N GLN A 145 -4.49 2.50 26.42
CA GLN A 145 -5.37 1.37 26.05
C GLN A 145 -4.60 0.04 26.01
N TYR A 146 -3.34 0.02 25.55
CA TYR A 146 -2.52 -1.20 25.58
C TYR A 146 -2.02 -1.58 26.97
N ALA A 147 -1.94 -0.64 27.90
CA ALA A 147 -1.50 -0.90 29.26
C ALA A 147 -2.45 -1.87 29.98
N SER A 148 -3.75 -1.80 29.67
CA SER A 148 -4.79 -2.65 30.28
C SER A 148 -4.96 -4.01 29.60
N LEU A 149 -4.41 -4.22 28.40
CA LEU A 149 -4.53 -5.48 27.66
C LEU A 149 -3.47 -6.52 28.09
N PRO A 150 -3.83 -7.81 28.17
CA PRO A 150 -2.87 -8.88 28.43
C PRO A 150 -1.84 -8.97 27.29
N ALA A 151 -0.62 -9.42 27.59
CA ALA A 151 0.49 -9.47 26.62
C ALA A 151 0.19 -10.30 25.36
N SER A 152 -0.81 -11.18 25.41
CA SER A 152 -1.28 -12.03 24.30
C SER A 152 -2.40 -11.41 23.45
N ALA A 153 -2.93 -10.23 23.82
CA ALA A 153 -4.05 -9.62 23.11
C ALA A 153 -3.65 -9.16 21.70
N GLN A 154 -4.42 -9.60 20.69
CA GLN A 154 -4.36 -9.01 19.35
C GLN A 154 -5.13 -7.68 19.36
N LEU A 155 -4.56 -6.69 18.70
CA LEU A 155 -5.07 -5.33 18.75
C LEU A 155 -6.20 -5.15 17.72
N PRO A 156 -7.33 -4.54 18.09
CA PRO A 156 -8.33 -4.14 17.10
C PRO A 156 -7.72 -3.05 16.21
N SER A 157 -7.86 -3.22 14.89
CA SER A 157 -7.52 -2.17 13.93
C SER A 157 -8.33 -0.91 14.29
N PHE A 158 -7.67 0.23 14.51
CA PHE A 158 -8.37 1.49 14.73
C PHE A 158 -9.28 1.76 13.53
N ASN A 159 -10.60 1.83 13.78
CA ASN A 159 -11.55 2.37 12.83
C ASN A 159 -11.35 3.89 12.79
N LEU A 160 -10.32 4.36 12.07
CA LEU A 160 -10.24 5.78 11.75
C LEU A 160 -11.52 6.15 10.99
N PRO A 161 -12.26 7.19 11.43
CA PRO A 161 -13.52 7.60 10.80
C PRO A 161 -13.37 8.06 9.33
N ASN A 162 -12.15 8.10 8.80
CA ASN A 162 -11.85 8.30 7.39
C ASN A 162 -11.04 7.12 6.84
N LYS A 163 -11.72 5.99 6.62
CA LYS A 163 -11.31 5.10 5.53
C LYS A 163 -11.44 5.96 4.26
N PRO A 164 -10.36 6.33 3.53
CA PRO A 164 -10.53 6.89 2.20
C PRO A 164 -11.44 5.92 1.48
N ALA A 165 -12.61 6.41 1.05
CA ALA A 165 -13.70 5.60 0.50
C ALA A 165 -13.04 4.51 -0.33
N GLN A 166 -13.13 3.26 0.13
CA GLN A 166 -12.49 2.15 -0.56
C GLN A 166 -12.94 2.31 -2.00
N GLY A 167 -12.00 2.68 -2.88
CA GLY A 167 -12.28 2.72 -4.30
C GLY A 167 -12.99 1.41 -4.62
N PRO A 168 -14.04 1.44 -5.46
CA PRO A 168 -14.97 0.33 -5.61
C PRO A 168 -14.20 -0.98 -5.61
N ALA A 169 -14.52 -1.86 -4.66
CA ALA A 169 -13.76 -3.07 -4.37
C ALA A 169 -13.24 -3.68 -5.67
N PRO A 170 -11.93 -4.02 -5.76
CA PRO A 170 -11.30 -4.41 -7.02
C PRO A 170 -12.20 -5.41 -7.74
N LYS A 171 -12.81 -4.97 -8.86
CA LYS A 171 -13.76 -5.81 -9.58
C LYS A 171 -13.04 -7.11 -9.91
N GLU A 172 -13.56 -8.21 -9.39
CA GLU A 172 -12.95 -9.52 -9.56
C GLU A 172 -12.67 -9.77 -11.05
N VAL A 173 -11.39 -9.93 -11.39
CA VAL A 173 -10.98 -10.14 -12.78
C VAL A 173 -11.41 -11.54 -13.18
N LYS A 174 -12.50 -11.60 -13.94
CA LYS A 174 -13.09 -12.84 -14.46
C LYS A 174 -12.05 -13.60 -15.29
N ARG A 175 -12.14 -14.93 -15.31
CA ARG A 175 -11.26 -15.83 -16.06
C ARG A 175 -11.99 -16.44 -17.25
N CYS A 176 -11.24 -16.74 -18.31
CA CYS A 176 -11.77 -17.48 -19.46
C CYS A 176 -12.18 -18.91 -19.06
N SER A 177 -13.37 -19.34 -19.46
CA SER A 177 -13.88 -20.70 -19.20
C SER A 177 -13.13 -21.80 -19.97
N ASN A 178 -12.33 -21.47 -20.98
CA ASN A 178 -11.54 -22.43 -21.75
C ASN A 178 -10.08 -22.54 -21.24
N CYS A 179 -9.36 -21.41 -21.21
CA CYS A 179 -7.92 -21.39 -20.91
C CYS A 179 -7.57 -20.82 -19.53
N SER A 180 -8.56 -20.40 -18.73
CA SER A 180 -8.37 -19.83 -17.37
C SER A 180 -7.56 -18.54 -17.25
N VAL A 181 -7.15 -17.95 -18.39
CA VAL A 181 -6.43 -16.66 -18.45
C VAL A 181 -7.35 -15.52 -18.01
N LYS A 182 -6.80 -14.59 -17.22
CA LYS A 182 -7.45 -13.35 -16.81
C LYS A 182 -7.47 -12.36 -17.97
N SER A 183 -8.62 -11.78 -18.28
CA SER A 183 -8.76 -10.75 -19.32
C SER A 183 -9.61 -9.58 -18.83
N THR A 184 -9.33 -8.37 -19.30
CA THR A 184 -10.19 -7.21 -19.04
C THR A 184 -11.42 -7.21 -19.95
N THR A 185 -11.32 -7.82 -21.13
CA THR A 185 -12.39 -7.97 -22.11
C THR A 185 -12.77 -9.44 -22.25
N HIS A 186 -14.08 -9.73 -22.20
CA HIS A 186 -14.60 -11.08 -22.35
C HIS A 186 -15.77 -11.11 -23.31
N LEU A 187 -15.77 -12.08 -24.22
CA LEU A 187 -16.93 -12.48 -25.00
C LEU A 187 -17.83 -13.35 -24.12
N ASN A 188 -19.10 -12.97 -24.01
CA ASN A 188 -20.08 -13.78 -23.27
C ASN A 188 -20.69 -14.82 -24.20
N CYS A 189 -20.80 -16.06 -23.71
CA CYS A 189 -21.63 -17.05 -24.37
C CYS A 189 -23.10 -16.57 -24.35
N PRO A 190 -23.92 -16.87 -25.37
CA PRO A 190 -25.36 -16.59 -25.36
C PRO A 190 -26.12 -17.12 -24.12
N CYS A 191 -25.69 -18.23 -23.51
CA CYS A 191 -26.27 -18.72 -22.25
C CYS A 191 -25.94 -17.83 -21.02
N ARG A 192 -24.93 -16.95 -21.13
CA ARG A 192 -24.33 -16.07 -20.10
C ARG A 192 -23.59 -16.77 -18.96
N THR A 193 -23.26 -18.04 -19.12
CA THR A 193 -22.64 -18.86 -18.06
C THR A 193 -21.14 -19.02 -18.23
N ALA A 194 -20.69 -18.96 -19.48
CA ALA A 194 -19.29 -19.05 -19.86
C ALA A 194 -18.82 -17.73 -20.50
N ARG A 195 -17.54 -17.43 -20.31
CA ARG A 195 -16.89 -16.21 -20.81
C ARG A 195 -15.56 -16.56 -21.45
N TYR A 196 -15.19 -15.86 -22.52
CA TYR A 196 -14.00 -16.19 -23.31
C TYR A 196 -13.13 -14.97 -23.56
N CYS A 197 -11.81 -15.14 -23.51
CA CYS A 197 -10.88 -14.09 -23.91
C CYS A 197 -10.83 -13.90 -25.44
N SER A 198 -11.21 -14.91 -26.23
CA SER A 198 -11.24 -14.85 -27.70
C SER A 198 -12.31 -15.75 -28.32
N LYS A 199 -12.58 -15.56 -29.62
CA LYS A 199 -13.50 -16.42 -30.38
C LYS A 199 -12.97 -17.85 -30.52
N GLU A 200 -11.65 -18.02 -30.56
CA GLU A 200 -10.97 -19.31 -30.63
C GLU A 200 -11.24 -20.12 -29.35
N CYS A 201 -11.07 -19.50 -28.19
CA CYS A 201 -11.39 -20.13 -26.89
C CYS A 201 -12.88 -20.50 -26.79
N GLN A 202 -13.77 -19.68 -27.36
CA GLN A 202 -15.19 -19.99 -27.44
C GLN A 202 -15.44 -21.24 -28.30
N LYS A 203 -14.85 -21.32 -29.51
CA LYS A 203 -15.00 -22.47 -30.42
C LYS A 203 -14.46 -23.77 -29.81
N LEU A 204 -13.31 -23.71 -29.14
CA LEU A 204 -12.70 -24.88 -28.48
C LEU A 204 -13.58 -25.39 -27.33
N HIS A 205 -13.99 -24.51 -26.42
CA HIS A 205 -14.88 -24.90 -25.32
C HIS A 205 -16.26 -25.38 -25.82
N TRP A 206 -16.76 -24.80 -26.93
CA TRP A 206 -17.98 -25.25 -27.59
C TRP A 206 -17.88 -26.70 -28.07
N LYS A 207 -16.76 -27.06 -28.72
CA LYS A 207 -16.48 -28.42 -29.18
C LYS A 207 -16.20 -29.41 -28.03
N ALA A 208 -15.65 -28.92 -26.92
CA ALA A 208 -15.35 -29.73 -25.73
C ALA A 208 -16.57 -30.09 -24.86
N GLY A 209 -17.80 -29.85 -25.34
CA GLY A 209 -19.04 -30.24 -24.65
C GLY A 209 -19.89 -29.09 -24.12
N HIS A 210 -19.45 -27.83 -24.22
CA HIS A 210 -20.28 -26.71 -23.76
C HIS A 210 -21.58 -26.57 -24.57
N ARG A 211 -21.62 -27.04 -25.82
CA ARG A 211 -22.79 -26.97 -26.72
C ARG A 211 -24.08 -27.49 -26.09
N ASP A 212 -24.02 -28.63 -25.42
CA ASP A 212 -25.20 -29.30 -24.87
C ASP A 212 -25.73 -28.52 -23.66
N SER A 213 -24.82 -28.15 -22.76
CA SER A 213 -25.13 -27.31 -21.59
C SER A 213 -25.70 -25.93 -21.97
N CYS A 214 -25.19 -25.33 -23.06
CA CYS A 214 -25.64 -24.03 -23.53
C CYS A 214 -27.08 -24.09 -24.06
N THR A 215 -27.39 -25.11 -24.86
CA THR A 215 -28.71 -25.29 -25.48
C THR A 215 -29.80 -25.50 -24.43
N ASN A 216 -29.55 -26.36 -23.43
CA ASN A 216 -30.50 -26.62 -22.35
C ASN A 216 -30.83 -25.35 -21.55
N ARG A 217 -29.81 -24.54 -21.27
CA ARG A 217 -30.02 -23.30 -20.50
C ARG A 217 -30.73 -22.21 -21.29
N GLN A 218 -30.56 -22.18 -22.61
CA GLN A 218 -31.32 -21.27 -23.47
C GLN A 218 -32.81 -21.66 -23.54
N ARG A 219 -33.12 -22.96 -23.60
CA ARG A 219 -34.51 -23.44 -23.54
C ARG A 219 -35.18 -23.09 -22.22
N ALA A 220 -34.47 -23.25 -21.10
CA ALA A 220 -34.98 -22.92 -19.78
C ALA A 220 -35.30 -21.43 -19.58
N LYS A 221 -34.62 -20.51 -20.29
CA LYS A 221 -34.90 -19.06 -20.22
C LYS A 221 -36.13 -18.60 -21.00
N LYS A 222 -36.68 -19.45 -21.86
CA LYS A 222 -37.87 -19.14 -22.68
C LYS A 222 -39.18 -19.60 -22.05
N LYS A 223 -39.11 -20.32 -20.95
CA LYS A 223 -40.25 -20.64 -20.09
C LYS A 223 -40.35 -19.58 -19.00
#